data_AF-A0A534N4T2-F1
#
_entry.id   AF-A0A534N4T2-F1
#
_cell.length_a   1.000
_cell.length_b   1.000
_cell.length_c   1.000
_cell.angle_alpha   90.00
_cell.angle_beta   90.00
_cell.angle_gamma   90.00
#
_symmetry.space_group_name_H-M   'P 1'
#
loop_
_entity.id
_entity.type
_entity.pdbx_description
1 polymer ?
#
loop_
_entity_poly.entity_id
_entity_poly.type
_entity_poly.pdbx_seq_one_letter_code
_entity_poly.pdbx_strand_id
1 'polypeptide(L)'
;MKQEQPYERLLHALQEDEARRLSKYLEEIDHKLLDCQKYVEEYDRVRSTLHAINEQLSRLGAEPLPVVDGLPTHDLGEVIKNRIDHMRFQGKI
;
A
#
# COMPACT_ATOMS: atom_id res chain seq x y z
N MET A 1 19.15 -37.20 -36.24
CA MET A 1 19.06 -35.99 -35.40
C MET A 1 17.59 -35.80 -35.01
N LYS A 2 17.26 -36.00 -33.72
CA LYS A 2 15.95 -35.67 -33.11
C LYS A 2 16.22 -35.36 -31.63
N GLN A 3 16.85 -34.22 -31.35
CA GLN A 3 17.12 -33.75 -29.98
C GLN A 3 16.38 -32.45 -29.63
N GLU A 4 15.56 -31.90 -30.54
CA GLU A 4 14.88 -30.59 -30.35
C GLU A 4 13.62 -30.68 -29.47
N GLN A 5 12.83 -31.75 -29.58
CA GLN A 5 11.59 -31.94 -28.80
C GLN A 5 11.68 -31.89 -27.25
N PRO A 6 12.73 -32.42 -26.59
CA PRO A 6 12.85 -32.31 -25.13
C PRO A 6 13.27 -30.90 -24.67
N TYR A 7 14.08 -30.20 -25.47
CA TYR A 7 14.50 -28.84 -25.16
C TYR A 7 13.33 -27.85 -25.28
N GLU A 8 12.53 -27.96 -26.35
CA GLU A 8 11.34 -27.13 -26.54
C GLU A 8 10.31 -27.34 -25.41
N ARG A 9 10.11 -28.58 -24.97
CA ARG A 9 9.23 -28.89 -23.84
C ARG A 9 9.74 -28.32 -22.52
N LEU A 10 11.04 -28.39 -22.27
CA LEU A 10 11.65 -27.78 -21.09
C LEU A 10 11.51 -26.25 -21.12
N LEU A 11 11.78 -25.64 -22.27
CA LEU A 11 11.66 -24.20 -22.46
C LEU A 11 10.21 -23.73 -22.23
N HIS A 12 9.24 -24.47 -22.77
CA HIS A 12 7.82 -24.19 -22.55
C HIS A 12 7.44 -24.29 -21.07
N ALA A 13 7.87 -25.35 -20.38
CA ALA A 13 7.59 -25.52 -18.96
C ALA A 13 8.19 -24.40 -18.10
N LEU A 14 9.39 -23.91 -18.44
CA LEU A 14 10.01 -22.77 -17.77
C LEU A 14 9.24 -21.46 -18.02
N GLN A 15 8.78 -21.24 -19.25
CA GLN A 15 7.96 -20.07 -19.60
C GLN A 15 6.62 -20.09 -18.85
N GLU A 16 5.96 -21.24 -18.78
CA GLU A 16 4.72 -21.41 -18.00
C GLU A 16 4.95 -21.15 -16.51
N ASP A 17 6.09 -21.60 -15.96
CA ASP A 17 6.40 -21.37 -14.56
C ASP A 17 6.64 -19.88 -14.25
N GLU A 18 7.44 -19.20 -15.07
CA GLU A 18 7.67 -17.76 -14.92
C GLU A 18 6.37 -16.96 -15.11
N ALA A 19 5.53 -17.33 -16.07
CA ALA A 19 4.22 -16.70 -16.26
C ALA A 19 3.34 -16.85 -15.02
N ARG A 20 3.27 -18.06 -14.43
CA ARG A 20 2.53 -18.29 -13.18
C ARG A 20 3.08 -17.47 -12.01
N ARG A 21 4.41 -17.37 -11.90
CA ARG A 21 5.07 -16.58 -10.85
C ARG A 21 4.73 -15.09 -10.99
N LEU A 22 4.75 -14.55 -12.21
CA LEU A 22 4.34 -13.17 -12.46
C LEU A 22 2.87 -12.92 -12.10
N SER A 23 1.97 -13.83 -12.47
CA SER A 23 0.56 -13.73 -12.05
C SER A 23 0.41 -13.71 -10.53
N LYS A 24 1.14 -14.56 -9.82
CA LYS A 24 1.13 -14.56 -8.35
C LYS A 24 1.63 -13.23 -7.77
N TYR A 25 2.69 -12.65 -8.33
CA TYR A 25 3.17 -11.35 -7.85
C TYR A 25 2.16 -10.23 -8.09
N LEU A 26 1.41 -10.25 -9.19
CA LEU A 26 0.33 -9.30 -9.43
C LEU A 26 -0.78 -9.46 -8.39
N GLU A 27 -1.21 -10.70 -8.10
CA GLU A 27 -2.19 -10.96 -7.04
C GLU A 27 -1.71 -10.43 -5.68
N GLU A 28 -0.44 -10.65 -5.33
CA GLU A 28 0.14 -10.12 -4.08
C GLU A 28 0.17 -8.58 -4.06
N ILE A 29 0.41 -7.92 -5.19
CA ILE A 29 0.35 -6.46 -5.31
C ILE A 29 -1.10 -6.00 -5.08
N ASP A 30 -2.08 -6.62 -5.72
CA ASP A 30 -3.49 -6.25 -5.57
C ASP A 30 -3.96 -6.38 -4.13
N HIS A 31 -3.58 -7.45 -3.43
CA HIS A 31 -3.89 -7.61 -2.00
C HIS A 31 -3.27 -6.50 -1.15
N LYS A 32 -2.01 -6.13 -1.42
CA LYS A 32 -1.35 -5.03 -0.70
C LYS A 32 -2.02 -3.68 -0.97
N LEU A 33 -2.51 -3.44 -2.18
CA LEU A 33 -3.26 -2.23 -2.51
C LEU A 33 -4.57 -2.16 -1.71
N LEU A 34 -5.30 -3.28 -1.61
CA LEU A 34 -6.51 -3.35 -0.78
C LEU A 34 -6.21 -3.10 0.69
N ASP A 35 -5.11 -3.64 1.22
CA ASP A 35 -4.70 -3.37 2.60
C ASP A 35 -4.27 -1.90 2.80
N CYS A 36 -3.56 -1.31 1.84
CA CYS A 36 -3.27 0.13 1.87
C CYS A 36 -4.54 0.97 1.92
N GLN A 37 -5.58 0.61 1.16
CA GLN A 37 -6.87 1.29 1.22
C GLN A 37 -7.47 1.25 2.62
N LYS A 38 -7.52 0.07 3.25
CA LYS A 38 -8.03 -0.08 4.63
C LYS A 38 -7.25 0.78 5.62
N TYR A 39 -5.92 0.81 5.52
CA TYR A 39 -5.10 1.63 6.41
C TYR A 39 -5.35 3.13 6.23
N VAL A 40 -5.62 3.59 5.00
CA VAL A 40 -6.00 4.98 4.72
C VAL A 40 -7.34 5.32 5.38
N GLU A 41 -8.34 4.45 5.23
CA GLU A 41 -9.66 4.63 5.85
C GLU A 41 -9.57 4.62 7.39
N GLU A 42 -8.79 3.70 7.95
CA GLU A 42 -8.55 3.62 9.40
C GLU A 42 -7.81 4.85 9.93
N TYR A 43 -6.82 5.37 9.20
CA TYR A 43 -6.12 6.60 9.56
C TYR A 43 -7.09 7.77 9.68
N ASP A 44 -7.95 7.98 8.67
CA ASP A 44 -8.94 9.06 8.69
C ASP A 44 -9.97 8.89 9.80
N ARG A 45 -10.40 7.66 10.07
CA ARG A 45 -11.31 7.34 11.18
C ARG A 45 -10.71 7.66 12.54
N VAL A 46 -9.49 7.21 12.80
CA VAL A 46 -8.78 7.43 14.06
C VAL A 46 -8.51 8.93 14.24
N ARG A 47 -8.08 9.63 13.18
CA ARG A 47 -7.86 11.08 13.21
C ARG A 47 -9.15 11.83 13.56
N SER A 48 -10.25 11.50 12.92
CA SER A 48 -11.56 12.13 13.18
C SER A 48 -12.02 11.89 14.62
N THR A 49 -11.80 10.68 15.13
CA THR A 49 -12.08 10.35 16.53
C THR A 49 -11.24 11.19 17.49
N LEU A 50 -9.95 11.35 17.21
CA LEU A 50 -9.05 12.17 18.03
C LEU A 50 -9.44 13.64 18.02
N HIS A 51 -9.87 14.19 16.88
CA HIS A 51 -10.43 15.54 16.81
C HIS A 51 -11.67 15.70 17.71
N ALA A 52 -12.61 14.77 17.65
CA ALA A 52 -13.81 14.80 18.49
C ALA A 52 -13.45 14.76 19.99
N ILE A 53 -12.48 13.93 20.38
CA ILE A 53 -11.97 13.87 21.76
C ILE A 53 -11.32 15.21 22.15
N ASN A 54 -10.48 15.78 21.29
CA ASN A 54 -9.83 17.07 21.54
C ASN A 54 -10.82 18.23 21.72
N GLU A 55 -11.92 18.25 20.95
CA GLU A 55 -13.00 19.21 21.14
C GLU A 55 -13.66 19.05 22.51
N GLN A 56 -13.88 17.82 22.96
CA GLN A 56 -14.43 17.55 24.29
C GLN A 56 -13.46 17.98 25.40
N LEU A 57 -12.16 17.68 25.25
CA LEU A 57 -11.12 18.11 26.19
C LEU A 57 -11.06 19.63 26.32
N SER A 58 -11.11 20.34 25.18
CA SER A 58 -11.15 21.80 25.15
C SER A 58 -12.34 22.36 25.93
N ARG A 59 -13.52 21.77 25.77
CA ARG A 59 -14.74 22.18 26.50
C ARG A 59 -14.64 21.95 28.00
N LEU A 60 -13.83 20.99 28.42
CA LEU A 60 -13.55 20.69 29.83
C LEU A 60 -12.39 21.53 30.40
N GLY A 61 -11.80 22.44 29.60
CA GLY A 61 -10.68 23.29 30.02
C GLY A 61 -9.32 22.60 29.95
N ALA A 62 -9.23 21.43 29.33
CA ALA A 62 -7.97 20.74 29.08
C ALA A 62 -7.37 21.15 27.74
N GLU A 63 -6.04 21.07 27.62
CA GLU A 63 -5.32 21.34 26.37
C GLU A 63 -5.45 20.15 25.40
N PRO A 64 -5.85 20.38 24.14
CA PRO A 64 -5.88 19.36 23.10
C PRO A 64 -4.53 18.74 22.79
N LEU A 65 -4.53 17.46 22.40
CA LEU A 65 -3.33 16.81 21.87
C LEU A 65 -3.06 17.25 20.43
N PRO A 66 -1.78 17.38 20.01
CA PRO A 66 -1.45 17.66 18.63
C PRO A 66 -1.90 16.51 17.72
N VAL A 67 -2.59 16.84 16.63
CA VAL A 67 -3.06 15.90 15.62
C VAL A 67 -2.30 16.19 14.33
N VAL A 68 -1.71 15.14 13.73
CA VAL A 68 -1.03 15.26 12.43
C VAL A 68 -2.05 15.65 11.36
N ASP A 69 -1.64 16.49 10.42
CA ASP A 69 -2.46 16.88 9.29
C ASP A 69 -3.06 15.68 8.54
N GLY A 70 -4.21 15.94 7.92
CA GLY A 70 -4.85 14.92 7.12
C GLY A 70 -4.06 14.50 5.91
N LEU A 71 -4.45 13.37 5.32
CA LEU A 71 -3.92 13.00 4.02
C LEU A 71 -4.29 14.09 3.01
N PRO A 72 -3.37 14.48 2.12
CA PRO A 72 -3.59 15.58 1.18
C PRO A 72 -4.65 15.24 0.12
N THR A 73 -5.03 13.98 0.01
CA THR A 73 -5.93 13.42 -1.00
C THR A 73 -6.52 12.11 -0.47
N HIS A 74 -7.71 11.76 -0.96
CA HIS A 74 -8.34 10.46 -0.74
C HIS A 74 -8.09 9.48 -1.89
N ASP A 75 -7.38 9.91 -2.95
CA ASP A 75 -6.94 9.02 -4.01
C ASP A 75 -5.78 8.14 -3.50
N LEU A 76 -6.02 6.82 -3.46
CA LEU A 76 -5.05 5.87 -2.94
C LEU A 76 -3.73 5.88 -3.73
N GLY A 77 -3.79 6.05 -5.06
CA GLY A 77 -2.62 6.10 -5.92
C GLY A 77 -1.73 7.30 -5.60
N GLU A 78 -2.33 8.47 -5.42
CA GLU A 78 -1.63 9.68 -5.00
C GLU A 78 -1.06 9.55 -3.57
N VAL A 79 -1.82 8.96 -2.63
CA VAL A 79 -1.31 8.69 -1.27
C VAL A 79 -0.08 7.80 -1.31
N ILE A 80 -0.16 6.65 -2.01
CA ILE A 80 0.97 5.71 -2.14
C ILE A 80 2.17 6.40 -2.80
N LYS A 81 1.96 7.15 -3.88
CA LYS A 81 3.01 7.89 -4.57
C LYS A 81 3.71 8.88 -3.63
N ASN A 82 2.94 9.72 -2.92
CA ASN A 82 3.47 10.70 -1.98
C ASN A 82 4.27 10.02 -0.87
N ARG A 83 3.82 8.86 -0.37
CA ARG A 83 4.57 8.08 0.64
C ARG A 83 5.86 7.50 0.09
N ILE A 84 5.86 6.96 -1.12
CA ILE A 84 7.07 6.45 -1.79
C ILE A 84 8.07 7.59 -1.99
N ASP A 85 7.62 8.75 -2.49
CA ASP A 85 8.49 9.89 -2.72
C ASP A 85 9.06 10.44 -1.41
N HIS A 86 8.26 10.45 -0.34
CA HIS A 86 8.75 10.77 1.00
C HIS A 86 9.82 9.78 1.50
N MET A 87 9.63 8.48 1.27
CA MET A 87 10.61 7.46 1.65
C MET A 87 11.92 7.57 0.85
N ARG A 88 11.83 7.88 -0.46
CA ARG A 88 12.98 8.17 -1.31
C ARG A 88 13.73 9.41 -0.86
N PHE A 89 13.01 10.49 -0.55
CA PHE A 89 13.59 11.71 0.01
C PHE A 89 14.34 11.44 1.32
N GLN A 90 13.85 10.50 2.12
CA GLN A 90 14.51 10.03 3.35
C GLN A 90 15.64 9.02 3.13
N GLY A 91 15.88 8.57 1.89
CA GLY A 91 16.89 7.55 1.56
C GLY A 91 16.58 6.15 2.12
N LYS A 92 15.30 5.84 2.39
CA LYS A 92 14.87 4.53 2.90
C LYS A 92 14.73 3.46 1.82
N ILE A 93 14.47 3.90 0.59
CA ILE A 93 14.35 3.11 -0.65
C ILE A 93 14.93 3.90 -1.82
#